data_AF-A0A4Q6BFU7-F1
#
_entry.id   AF-A0A4Q6BFU7-F1
#
_cell.length_a   1.000
_cell.length_b   1.000
_cell.length_c   1.000
_cell.angle_alpha   90.00
_cell.angle_beta   90.00
_cell.angle_gamma   90.00
#
_symmetry.space_group_name_H-M   'P 1'
#
loop_
_entity.id
_entity.type
_entity.pdbx_description
1 polymer ?
#
loop_
_entity_poly.entity_id
_entity_poly.type
_entity_poly.pdbx_seq_one_letter_code
_entity_poly.pdbx_strand_id
1 'polypeptide(L)' 'GFFCPCHGSRFDMAGRVFSGSPAGTNLRIPPYSFSNDTTLVVGVDESVQKGAV' A
#
# COMPACT_ATOMS: atom_id res chain seq x y z
N GLY A 1 -14.02 0.26 3.08
CA GLY A 1 -13.07 -0.26 2.08
C GLY A 1 -12.90 0.79 1.01
N PHE A 2 -12.46 0.39 -0.18
CA PHE A 2 -12.22 1.31 -1.30
C PHE A 2 -13.03 0.88 -2.53
N PHE A 3 -13.35 1.85 -3.40
CA PHE A 3 -14.13 1.62 -4.61
C PHE A 3 -13.47 2.30 -5.80
N CYS A 4 -13.25 1.54 -6.88
CA CYS A 4 -12.76 2.05 -8.15
C CYS A 4 -13.94 2.27 -9.11
N PRO A 5 -14.29 3.51 -9.47
CA PRO A 5 -15.47 3.79 -10.29
C PRO A 5 -15.31 3.40 -11.77
N CYS A 6 -14.09 3.14 -12.23
CA CYS A 6 -13.83 2.85 -13.65
C CYS A 6 -14.50 1.55 -14.13
N HIS A 7 -14.50 0.52 -13.28
CA HIS A 7 -15.06 -0.81 -13.58
C HIS A 7 -15.67 -1.48 -12.34
N GLY A 8 -15.86 -0.73 -11.26
CA GLY A 8 -16.59 -1.18 -10.08
C GLY A 8 -15.83 -2.10 -9.12
N SER A 9 -14.50 -2.18 -9.19
CA SER A 9 -13.73 -3.00 -8.25
C SER A 9 -13.89 -2.51 -6.81
N ARG A 10 -14.04 -3.45 -5.88
CA ARG A 10 -14.18 -3.16 -4.45
C ARG A 10 -12.99 -3.76 -3.69
N PHE A 11 -12.55 -3.04 -2.66
CA PHE A 11 -11.49 -3.47 -1.76
C PHE A 11 -11.95 -3.35 -0.31
N ASP A 12 -11.44 -4.20 0.56
CA ASP A 12 -11.69 -4.10 2.00
C ASP A 12 -10.87 -2.97 2.65
N MET A 13 -10.91 -2.86 3.99
CA MET A 13 -10.16 -1.82 4.72
C MET A 13 -8.64 -2.03 4.70
N ALA A 14 -8.16 -3.23 4.40
CA ALA A 14 -6.74 -3.54 4.25
C ALA A 14 -6.25 -3.41 2.79
N GLY A 15 -7.11 -2.95 1.87
CA GLY A 15 -6.77 -2.83 0.45
C GLY A 15 -6.76 -4.16 -0.31
N ARG A 16 -7.34 -5.22 0.25
CA ARG A 16 -7.49 -6.50 -0.45
C ARG A 16 -8.69 -6.48 -1.38
N VAL A 17 -8.54 -7.03 -2.57
CA VAL A 17 -9.61 -7.07 -3.56
C VAL A 17 -10.67 -8.10 -3.17
N PHE A 18 -11.95 -7.76 -3.31
CA PHE A 18 -13.03 -8.73 -3.14
C PHE A 18 -13.09 -9.68 -4.33
N SER A 19 -13.30 -10.98 -4.06
CA SER A 19 -13.49 -12.00 -5.11
C SER A 19 -14.59 -11.59 -6.09
N GLY A 20 -14.35 -11.80 -7.38
CA GLY A 20 -15.26 -11.40 -8.46
C GLY A 20 -15.15 -9.92 -8.89
N SER A 21 -14.34 -9.09 -8.21
CA SER A 21 -14.03 -7.75 -8.72
C SER A 21 -13.10 -7.83 -9.94
N PRO A 22 -13.19 -6.91 -10.92
CA PRO A 22 -12.32 -6.93 -12.10
C PRO A 22 -10.83 -6.68 -11.83
N ALA A 23 -10.47 -6.15 -10.65
CA ALA A 23 -9.06 -5.94 -10.30
C ALA A 23 -8.38 -7.29 -10.01
N GLY A 24 -7.27 -7.57 -10.69
CA GLY A 24 -6.57 -8.86 -10.58
C GLY A 24 -5.71 -9.03 -9.33
N THR A 25 -5.46 -7.96 -8.58
CA THR A 25 -4.56 -7.96 -7.41
C THR A 25 -5.05 -7.03 -6.31
N ASN A 26 -4.49 -7.21 -5.11
CA ASN A 26 -4.63 -6.26 -4.01
C ASN A 26 -3.91 -4.94 -4.31
N LEU A 27 -4.28 -3.87 -3.59
CA LEU A 27 -3.57 -2.60 -3.68
C LEU A 27 -2.10 -2.79 -3.28
N ARG A 28 -1.18 -2.28 -4.11
CA ARG A 28 0.27 -2.37 -3.83
C ARG A 28 0.61 -1.51 -2.62
N ILE A 29 1.33 -2.11 -1.68
CA ILE A 29 1.95 -1.38 -0.57
C ILE A 29 3.27 -0.80 -1.08
N PRO A 30 3.45 0.54 -1.13
CA PRO A 30 4.71 1.13 -1.50
C PRO A 30 5.77 0.89 -0.41
N PRO A 31 7.08 0.93 -0.72
CA PRO A 31 8.13 0.95 0.31
C PRO A 31 7.94 2.16 1.24
N TYR A 32 8.17 1.99 2.53
CA TYR A 32 8.10 3.06 3.52
C TYR A 32 8.98 2.75 4.73
N SER A 33 9.31 3.78 5.51
CA SER A 33 9.88 3.64 6.85
C SER A 33 9.35 4.73 7.79
N PHE A 34 9.43 4.50 9.10
CA PHE A 34 9.11 5.51 10.11
C PHE A 34 10.37 6.31 10.47
N SER A 35 10.32 7.63 10.28
CA SER A 35 11.41 8.52 10.70
C SER A 35 11.36 8.83 12.20
N ASN A 36 10.17 8.68 12.80
CA ASN A 36 9.88 8.74 14.23
C ASN A 36 8.47 8.17 14.46
N ASP A 37 7.99 8.16 15.70
CA ASP A 37 6.71 7.54 16.09
C ASP A 37 5.46 8.11 15.40
N THR A 38 5.56 9.33 14.84
CA THR A 38 4.41 10.05 14.24
C THR A 38 4.59 10.39 12.76
N THR A 39 5.75 10.09 12.18
CA THR A 39 6.10 10.46 10.80
C THR A 39 6.59 9.26 10.02
N LEU A 40 5.87 8.95 8.94
CA LEU A 40 6.22 7.91 7.96
C LEU A 40 6.63 8.55 6.63
N VAL A 41 7.71 8.04 6.04
CA VAL A 41 8.22 8.47 4.74
C VAL A 41 7.96 7.36 3.72
N VAL A 42 7.31 7.70 2.61
CA VAL A 42 7.00 6.77 1.52
C VAL A 42 8.07 6.89 0.43
N GLY A 43 8.49 5.76 -0.14
CA GLY A 43 9.45 5.69 -1.25
C GLY A 43 10.91 5.48 -0.82
N VAL A 44 11.16 5.27 0.47
CA VAL A 44 12.47 4.87 0.98
C VAL A 44 12.55 3.35 1.04
N ASP A 45 13.62 2.78 0.49
CA ASP A 45 13.91 1.36 0.61
C ASP A 45 14.62 1.12 1.95
N GLU A 46 14.02 0.33 2.84
CA GLU A 46 14.60 -0.01 4.15
C GLU A 46 15.96 -0.71 4.01
N SER A 47 16.25 -1.36 2.88
CA SER A 47 17.56 -1.95 2.59
C SER A 47 18.67 -0.91 2.42
N VAL A 48 18.32 0.32 2.02
CA VAL A 48 19.27 1.44 1.87
C VAL A 48 19.50 2.15 3.21
N GLN A 49 18.49 2.16 4.09
CA GLN A 49 18.53 2.87 5.38
C GLN A 49 19.39 2.17 6.46
N LYS A 50 19.63 0.86 6.34
CA LYS A 50 20.47 0.10 7.30
C LYS A 50 21.98 0.28 7.15
N GLY A 51 22.45 1.09 6.19
CA GLY A 51 23.88 1.31 5.92
C GLY A 51 24.39 2.74 6.16
N ALA A 52 23.59 3.62 6.76
CA ALA A 52 23.91 5.05 6.91
C ALA A 52 24.34 5.48 8.33
N VAL A 53 24.73 4.53 9.20
CA VAL A 53 25.37 4.80 10.49
C VAL A 53 26.56 3.87 10.72
#